data_AF-A0A1I0EZ55-F1
#
_entry.id   AF-A0A1I0EZ55-F1
#
_cell.length_a   1.000
_cell.length_b   1.000
_cell.length_c   1.000
_cell.angle_alpha   90.00
_cell.angle_beta   90.00
_cell.angle_gamma   90.00
#
_symmetry.space_group_name_H-M   'P 1'
#
loop_
_entity.id
_entity.type
_entity.pdbx_description
1 polymer ?
#
loop_
_entity_poly.entity_id
_entity_poly.type
_entity_poly.pdbx_seq_one_letter_code
_entity_poly.pdbx_strand_id
1 'polypeptide(L)'
;MTIHEMSIDLETYSDVDIKKSGVYKYAESDNFEILLFGVSIDGGPVTVYDLACGDAIPKDIINALVDDTVIKWAFNAVFERVCLSYWLKKNYPDKFKSYGPENDTTGNYLNPVSWRCTMIWTAYMGLPLSLEGVGAVLGLKEQKMKEGKDLIRYFCVPCKPTKTNGGRTRNLPQHAPDKWSTFKSYNERDVVTEMGIKEKLHKFPVPDFIWDEYHLDQQINDRGILVDMQLVKNAIAFDERSKTDISDQMKDMTDLENPNSVVQMKAWLSEQGLEAIKSQYRIPVVGC
;
A
#
# COMPACT_ATOMS: atom_id res chain seq x y z
N MET A 1 30.48 -10.55 6.62
CA MET A 1 29.50 -11.64 6.42
C MET A 1 28.87 -11.39 5.07
N THR A 2 28.77 -12.39 4.21
CA THR A 2 28.10 -12.21 2.91
C THR A 2 26.60 -12.39 3.14
N ILE A 3 25.81 -11.35 2.88
CA ILE A 3 24.34 -11.40 2.96
C ILE A 3 23.83 -11.98 1.64
N HIS A 4 22.96 -12.98 1.70
CA HIS A 4 22.33 -13.57 0.51
C HIS A 4 20.87 -13.17 0.38
N GLU A 5 20.16 -13.08 1.49
CA GLU A 5 18.78 -12.62 1.50
C GLU A 5 18.40 -11.85 2.77
N MET A 6 17.34 -11.05 2.65
CA MET A 6 16.74 -10.33 3.75
C MET A 6 15.22 -10.51 3.74
N SER A 7 14.61 -10.61 4.91
CA SER A 7 13.14 -10.54 5.08
C SER A 7 12.81 -9.24 5.79
N ILE A 8 11.99 -8.39 5.18
CA ILE A 8 11.83 -6.98 5.55
C ILE A 8 10.35 -6.67 5.80
N ASP A 9 10.09 -5.89 6.85
CA ASP A 9 8.81 -5.26 7.11
C ASP A 9 9.02 -3.82 7.61
N LEU A 10 8.17 -2.89 7.19
CA LEU A 10 8.30 -1.47 7.52
C LEU A 10 7.04 -0.93 8.19
N GLU A 11 7.25 -0.12 9.22
CA GLU A 11 6.20 0.77 9.73
C GLU A 11 6.51 2.20 9.33
N THR A 12 5.58 2.86 8.65
CA THR A 12 5.83 4.17 8.04
C THR A 12 4.79 5.20 8.43
N TYR A 13 5.12 6.49 8.31
CA TYR A 13 4.19 7.60 8.41
C TYR A 13 4.17 8.39 7.10
N SER A 14 2.99 8.90 6.74
CA SER A 14 2.81 9.95 5.74
C SER A 14 1.57 10.78 6.08
N ASP A 15 1.53 12.02 5.65
CA ASP A 15 0.33 12.86 5.66
C ASP A 15 -0.65 12.55 4.51
N VAL A 16 -0.21 11.74 3.55
CA VAL A 16 -1.03 11.25 2.43
C VAL A 16 -1.76 9.97 2.82
N ASP A 17 -3.05 9.87 2.46
CA ASP A 17 -3.83 8.64 2.65
C ASP A 17 -3.48 7.61 1.57
N ILE A 18 -2.84 6.51 1.98
CA ILE A 18 -2.42 5.44 1.07
C ILE A 18 -3.59 4.75 0.36
N LYS A 19 -4.76 4.62 1.00
CA LYS A 19 -5.91 3.96 0.39
C LYS A 19 -6.52 4.80 -0.74
N LYS A 20 -6.32 6.11 -0.70
CA LYS A 20 -6.82 7.03 -1.73
C LYS A 20 -5.80 7.30 -2.83
N SER A 21 -4.51 7.22 -2.50
CA SER A 21 -3.44 7.76 -3.35
C SER A 21 -2.46 6.71 -3.85
N GLY A 22 -2.46 5.51 -3.28
CA GLY A 22 -1.47 4.47 -3.55
C GLY A 22 -0.10 4.74 -2.92
N VAL A 23 0.79 3.75 -2.99
CA VAL A 23 2.10 3.79 -2.32
C VAL A 23 3.03 4.87 -2.88
N TYR A 24 3.01 5.11 -4.19
CA TYR A 24 3.91 6.08 -4.83
C TYR A 24 3.69 7.50 -4.28
N LYS A 25 2.45 7.98 -4.30
CA LYS A 25 2.09 9.30 -3.73
C LYS A 25 2.25 9.35 -2.22
N TYR A 26 2.02 8.22 -1.55
CA TYR A 26 2.23 8.09 -0.11
C TYR A 26 3.69 8.32 0.29
N ALA A 27 4.63 7.69 -0.41
CA ALA A 27 6.06 7.76 -0.14
C ALA A 27 6.75 9.02 -0.73
N GLU A 28 6.14 9.65 -1.73
CA GLU A 28 6.63 10.91 -2.34
C GLU A 28 6.47 12.13 -1.42
N SER A 29 5.60 12.06 -0.39
CA SER A 29 5.40 13.18 0.53
C SER A 29 6.70 13.61 1.21
N ASP A 30 6.91 14.93 1.31
CA ASP A 30 8.02 15.50 2.09
C ASP A 30 7.98 15.07 3.58
N ASN A 31 6.77 14.78 4.08
CA ASN A 31 6.49 14.33 5.44
C ASN A 31 6.55 12.80 5.60
N PHE A 32 6.91 12.05 4.54
CA PHE A 32 7.08 10.61 4.63
C PHE A 32 8.28 10.22 5.50
N GLU A 33 8.07 9.26 6.38
CA GLU A 33 9.09 8.70 7.28
C GLU A 33 8.94 7.18 7.40
N ILE A 34 10.05 6.45 7.35
CA ILE A 34 10.11 5.08 7.89
C ILE A 34 10.34 5.22 9.39
N LEU A 35 9.41 4.68 10.18
CA LEU A 35 9.43 4.77 11.63
C LEU A 35 10.15 3.56 12.26
N LEU A 36 9.81 2.35 11.81
CA LEU A 36 10.44 1.10 12.23
C LEU A 36 10.89 0.30 11.00
N PHE A 37 12.05 -0.33 11.09
CA PHE A 37 12.60 -1.21 10.07
C PHE A 37 12.88 -2.58 10.71
N GLY A 38 12.01 -3.55 10.43
CA GLY A 38 12.17 -4.93 10.86
C GLY A 38 12.89 -5.73 9.79
N VAL A 39 13.95 -6.44 10.17
CA VAL A 39 14.75 -7.23 9.22
C VAL A 39 15.29 -8.53 9.82
N SER A 40 15.22 -9.61 9.05
CA SER A 40 16.02 -10.81 9.25
C SER A 40 17.05 -10.93 8.13
N ILE A 41 18.28 -11.32 8.48
CA ILE A 41 19.38 -11.57 7.56
C ILE A 41 19.59 -13.08 7.45
N ASP A 42 19.54 -13.62 6.23
CA ASP A 42 19.78 -15.04 5.93
C ASP A 42 18.97 -16.02 6.80
N GLY A 43 17.71 -15.66 7.10
CA GLY A 43 16.82 -16.45 7.93
C GLY A 43 17.15 -16.43 9.43
N GLY A 44 18.07 -15.57 9.86
CA GLY A 44 18.46 -15.40 11.26
C GLY A 44 17.42 -14.65 12.12
N PRO A 45 17.76 -14.35 13.39
CA PRO A 45 16.87 -13.60 14.27
C PRO A 45 16.49 -12.23 13.69
N VAL A 46 15.23 -11.84 13.90
CA VAL A 46 14.73 -10.53 13.46
C VAL A 46 15.31 -9.43 14.37
N THR A 47 15.75 -8.34 13.76
CA THR A 47 16.13 -7.11 14.44
C THR A 47 15.21 -5.98 13.98
N VAL A 48 14.69 -5.20 14.93
CA VAL A 48 13.89 -4.00 14.66
C VAL A 48 14.72 -2.77 14.98
N TYR A 49 14.92 -1.90 13.99
CA TYR A 49 15.57 -0.61 14.13
C TYR A 49 14.51 0.49 14.32
N ASP A 50 14.60 1.21 15.44
CA ASP A 50 13.70 2.30 15.84
C ASP A 50 14.17 3.64 15.22
N LEU A 51 13.94 3.79 13.92
CA LEU A 51 14.41 4.95 13.16
C LEU A 51 13.76 6.26 13.63
N ALA A 52 12.50 6.20 14.07
CA ALA A 52 11.81 7.36 14.66
C ALA A 52 12.46 7.85 15.97
N CYS A 53 13.23 7.00 16.66
CA CYS A 53 13.98 7.35 17.86
C CYS A 53 15.50 7.41 17.63
N GLY A 54 15.96 7.40 16.37
CA GLY A 54 17.34 7.68 16.00
C GLY A 54 18.26 6.47 15.84
N ASP A 55 17.73 5.25 15.80
CA ASP A 55 18.55 4.08 15.44
C ASP A 55 19.14 4.23 14.04
N ALA A 56 20.39 3.80 13.87
CA ALA A 56 21.05 3.78 12.57
C ALA A 56 21.09 2.35 12.02
N ILE A 57 20.66 2.20 10.75
CA ILE A 57 20.78 0.91 10.05
C ILE A 57 22.27 0.65 9.74
N PRO A 58 22.80 -0.55 10.05
CA PRO A 58 24.17 -0.93 9.71
C PRO A 58 24.48 -0.77 8.22
N LYS A 59 25.71 -0.34 7.91
CA LYS A 59 26.17 -0.11 6.53
C LYS A 59 26.02 -1.34 5.63
N ASP A 60 26.22 -2.53 6.18
CA ASP A 60 26.12 -3.78 5.42
C ASP A 60 24.67 -4.04 4.97
N ILE A 61 23.68 -3.70 5.80
CA ILE A 61 22.26 -3.79 5.44
C ILE A 61 21.90 -2.74 4.39
N ILE A 62 22.40 -1.49 4.53
CA ILE A 62 22.21 -0.45 3.51
C ILE A 62 22.80 -0.87 2.16
N ASN A 63 24.01 -1.44 2.15
CA ASN A 63 24.62 -1.94 0.93
C ASN A 63 23.80 -3.12 0.34
N ALA A 64 23.30 -4.03 1.18
CA ALA A 64 22.47 -5.15 0.75
C ALA A 64 21.12 -4.72 0.15
N LEU A 65 20.53 -3.61 0.63
CA LEU A 65 19.29 -3.06 0.08
C LEU A 65 19.43 -2.63 -1.39
N VAL A 66 20.61 -2.12 -1.79
CA VAL A 66 20.89 -1.62 -3.14
C VAL A 66 21.65 -2.63 -4.02
N ASP A 67 22.00 -3.79 -3.47
CA ASP A 67 22.68 -4.86 -4.19
C ASP A 67 21.65 -5.82 -4.83
N ASP A 68 21.59 -5.83 -6.15
CA ASP A 68 20.65 -6.67 -6.92
C ASP A 68 20.95 -8.18 -6.80
N THR A 69 22.09 -8.57 -6.23
CA THR A 69 22.45 -9.97 -5.96
C THR A 69 21.90 -10.48 -4.63
N VAL A 70 21.45 -9.59 -3.75
CA VAL A 70 20.78 -9.94 -2.49
C VAL A 70 19.28 -9.96 -2.71
N ILE A 71 18.62 -11.07 -2.37
CA ILE A 71 17.16 -11.19 -2.49
C ILE A 71 16.46 -10.56 -1.28
N LYS A 72 15.54 -9.63 -1.52
CA LYS A 72 14.69 -9.01 -0.50
C LYS A 72 13.31 -9.64 -0.55
N TRP A 73 12.88 -10.19 0.57
CA TRP A 73 11.54 -10.73 0.79
C TRP A 73 10.71 -9.76 1.62
N ALA A 74 9.45 -9.61 1.25
CA ALA A 74 8.45 -8.88 2.02
C ALA A 74 7.04 -9.35 1.65
N PHE A 75 6.08 -9.19 2.58
CA PHE A 75 4.68 -9.46 2.31
C PHE A 75 4.02 -8.23 1.69
N ASN A 76 3.67 -8.29 0.39
CA ASN A 76 3.31 -7.13 -0.43
C ASN A 76 4.49 -6.21 -0.76
N ALA A 77 5.62 -6.81 -1.18
CA ALA A 77 6.93 -6.20 -1.41
C ALA A 77 6.99 -4.89 -2.22
N VAL A 78 5.97 -4.56 -3.02
CA VAL A 78 5.89 -3.25 -3.69
C VAL A 78 5.88 -2.11 -2.67
N PHE A 79 5.25 -2.31 -1.52
CA PHE A 79 5.17 -1.31 -0.47
C PHE A 79 6.56 -0.99 0.08
N GLU A 80 7.28 -2.01 0.53
CA GLU A 80 8.61 -1.88 1.12
C GLU A 80 9.61 -1.32 0.11
N ARG A 81 9.60 -1.85 -1.13
CA ARG A 81 10.51 -1.41 -2.19
C ARG A 81 10.35 0.07 -2.52
N VAL A 82 9.12 0.55 -2.70
CA VAL A 82 8.85 1.95 -3.04
C VAL A 82 9.19 2.86 -1.85
N CYS A 83 8.77 2.52 -0.64
CA CYS A 83 9.10 3.25 0.58
C CYS A 83 10.62 3.38 0.78
N LEU A 84 11.36 2.28 0.62
CA LEU A 84 12.82 2.28 0.75
C LEU A 84 13.52 3.05 -0.37
N SER A 85 12.96 3.08 -1.57
CA SER A 85 13.50 3.88 -2.68
C SER A 85 13.54 5.37 -2.31
N TYR A 86 12.41 5.93 -1.84
CA TYR A 86 12.34 7.32 -1.41
C TYR A 86 13.20 7.58 -0.18
N TRP A 87 13.18 6.67 0.80
CA TRP A 87 13.97 6.82 2.01
C TRP A 87 15.48 6.77 1.73
N LEU A 88 15.96 5.88 0.86
CA LEU A 88 17.38 5.81 0.47
C LEU A 88 17.81 7.05 -0.32
N LYS A 89 16.99 7.54 -1.26
CA LYS A 89 17.28 8.80 -1.99
C LYS A 89 17.45 9.98 -1.04
N LYS A 90 16.62 10.05 0.01
CA LYS A 90 16.66 11.12 1.02
C LYS A 90 17.84 11.00 1.99
N ASN A 91 18.11 9.79 2.50
CA ASN A 91 19.03 9.58 3.61
C ASN A 91 20.42 9.05 3.19
N TYR A 92 20.51 8.39 2.03
CA TYR A 92 21.72 7.78 1.50
C TYR A 92 21.84 7.99 -0.03
N PRO A 93 21.82 9.25 -0.53
CA PRO A 93 21.81 9.54 -1.96
C PRO A 93 23.02 8.92 -2.69
N ASP A 94 24.19 8.89 -2.06
CA ASP A 94 25.42 8.30 -2.63
C ASP A 94 25.36 6.77 -2.77
N LYS A 95 24.38 6.12 -2.13
CA LYS A 95 24.18 4.67 -2.16
C LYS A 95 23.04 4.25 -3.07
N PHE A 96 22.08 5.14 -3.30
CA PHE A 96 20.91 4.81 -4.11
C PHE A 96 21.33 4.45 -5.54
N LYS A 97 21.00 3.24 -5.97
CA LYS A 97 21.29 2.74 -7.30
C LYS A 97 19.99 2.64 -8.10
N SER A 98 19.88 3.51 -9.09
CA SER A 98 18.81 3.50 -10.08
C SER A 98 18.92 2.26 -10.99
N TYR A 99 17.79 1.71 -11.44
CA TYR A 99 17.77 0.61 -12.41
C TYR A 99 17.29 1.00 -13.82
N GLY A 100 16.77 2.22 -13.97
CA GLY A 100 16.34 2.80 -15.24
C GLY A 100 17.27 3.92 -15.70
N PRO A 101 17.17 4.37 -16.96
CA PRO A 101 17.89 5.54 -17.43
C PRO A 101 17.36 6.83 -16.76
N GLU A 102 18.19 7.88 -16.70
CA GLU A 102 17.85 9.15 -16.02
C GLU A 102 16.59 9.84 -16.57
N ASN A 103 16.22 9.56 -17.82
CA ASN A 103 15.04 10.11 -18.49
C ASN A 103 13.78 9.22 -18.39
N ASP A 104 13.82 8.16 -17.58
CA ASP A 104 12.68 7.27 -17.31
C ASP A 104 12.35 7.30 -15.81
N THR A 105 11.07 7.32 -15.47
CA THR A 105 10.57 7.34 -14.09
C THR A 105 10.99 6.11 -13.28
N THR A 106 11.22 4.97 -13.95
CA THR A 106 11.82 3.77 -13.35
C THR A 106 13.16 4.06 -12.68
N GLY A 107 13.86 5.11 -13.10
CA GLY A 107 15.12 5.53 -12.49
C GLY A 107 15.00 6.03 -11.03
N ASN A 108 13.77 6.19 -10.51
CA ASN A 108 13.51 6.67 -9.16
C ASN A 108 13.39 5.58 -8.09
N TYR A 109 13.44 4.30 -8.49
CA TYR A 109 13.12 3.19 -7.59
C TYR A 109 14.25 2.15 -7.52
N LEU A 110 14.22 1.33 -6.47
CA LEU A 110 15.04 0.13 -6.36
C LEU A 110 14.60 -0.90 -7.40
N ASN A 111 15.57 -1.61 -7.99
CA ASN A 111 15.34 -2.60 -9.02
C ASN A 111 14.44 -3.74 -8.53
N PRO A 112 13.31 -4.04 -9.18
CA PRO A 112 12.43 -5.13 -8.74
C PRO A 112 13.03 -6.53 -8.91
N VAL A 113 14.07 -6.73 -9.73
CA VAL A 113 14.62 -8.08 -10.03
C VAL A 113 15.10 -8.85 -8.79
N SER A 114 15.57 -8.13 -7.77
CA SER A 114 16.06 -8.70 -6.52
C SER A 114 14.99 -8.73 -5.42
N TRP A 115 13.72 -8.50 -5.76
CA TRP A 115 12.61 -8.50 -4.80
C TRP A 115 11.69 -9.69 -5.02
N ARG A 116 11.23 -10.25 -3.92
CA ARG A 116 10.29 -11.37 -3.90
C ARG A 116 9.16 -11.05 -2.94
N CYS A 117 7.94 -11.35 -3.40
CA CYS A 117 6.73 -11.01 -2.69
C CYS A 117 6.05 -12.28 -2.17
N THR A 118 6.00 -12.44 -0.86
CA THR A 118 5.43 -13.63 -0.23
C THR A 118 3.93 -13.71 -0.49
N MET A 119 3.24 -12.57 -0.65
CA MET A 119 1.83 -12.51 -1.09
C MET A 119 1.61 -13.02 -2.53
N ILE A 120 2.57 -12.86 -3.45
CA ILE A 120 2.50 -13.46 -4.78
C ILE A 120 2.60 -14.98 -4.67
N TRP A 121 3.49 -15.48 -3.79
CA TRP A 121 3.59 -16.90 -3.49
C TRP A 121 2.28 -17.46 -2.92
N THR A 122 1.62 -16.73 -2.00
CA THR A 122 0.31 -17.16 -1.49
C THR A 122 -0.76 -17.19 -2.58
N ALA A 123 -0.79 -16.16 -3.43
CA ALA A 123 -1.72 -16.09 -4.57
C ALA A 123 -1.54 -17.27 -5.53
N TYR A 124 -0.29 -17.59 -5.90
CA TYR A 124 0.04 -18.73 -6.76
C TYR A 124 -0.45 -20.06 -6.18
N MET A 125 -0.39 -20.21 -4.86
CA MET A 125 -0.87 -21.39 -4.14
C MET A 125 -2.38 -21.41 -3.90
N GLY A 126 -3.13 -20.39 -4.34
CA GLY A 126 -4.57 -20.26 -4.08
C GLY A 126 -4.90 -20.00 -2.61
N LEU A 127 -3.95 -19.43 -1.85
CA LEU A 127 -4.09 -19.12 -0.43
C LEU A 127 -4.58 -17.68 -0.20
N PRO A 128 -5.04 -17.34 1.03
CA PRO A 128 -5.45 -15.97 1.34
C PRO A 128 -4.33 -14.95 1.08
N LEU A 129 -4.73 -13.73 0.66
CA LEU A 129 -3.80 -12.65 0.32
C LEU A 129 -3.45 -11.73 1.51
N SER A 130 -3.99 -12.00 2.70
CA SER A 130 -3.61 -11.27 3.91
C SER A 130 -2.65 -12.11 4.75
N LEU A 131 -1.65 -11.46 5.36
CA LEU A 131 -0.66 -12.12 6.23
C LEU A 131 -1.33 -12.94 7.34
N GLU A 132 -2.35 -12.38 7.99
CA GLU A 132 -3.18 -13.07 8.99
C GLU A 132 -3.91 -14.29 8.39
N GLY A 133 -4.52 -14.13 7.21
CA GLY A 133 -5.30 -15.18 6.57
C GLY A 133 -4.44 -16.38 6.16
N VAL A 134 -3.30 -16.13 5.51
CA VAL A 134 -2.40 -17.21 5.12
C VAL A 134 -1.71 -17.83 6.34
N GLY A 135 -1.32 -17.02 7.33
CA GLY A 135 -0.73 -17.52 8.56
C GLY A 135 -1.66 -18.49 9.28
N ALA A 136 -2.95 -18.17 9.34
CA ALA A 136 -3.97 -19.04 9.94
C ALA A 136 -4.15 -20.35 9.16
N VAL A 137 -4.25 -20.29 7.82
CA VAL A 137 -4.42 -21.49 6.96
C VAL A 137 -3.20 -22.41 7.05
N LEU A 138 -1.99 -21.85 7.13
CA LEU A 138 -0.74 -22.63 7.25
C LEU A 138 -0.46 -23.11 8.69
N GLY A 139 -1.32 -22.76 9.66
CA GLY A 139 -1.19 -23.18 11.05
C GLY A 139 0.09 -22.67 11.72
N LEU A 140 0.51 -21.44 11.41
CA LEU A 140 1.69 -20.84 12.02
C LEU A 140 1.46 -20.62 13.53
N LYS A 141 2.49 -20.91 14.33
CA LYS A 141 2.44 -20.67 15.78
C LYS A 141 2.41 -19.18 16.08
N GLU A 142 3.24 -18.44 15.37
CA GLU A 142 3.28 -16.98 15.42
C GLU A 142 2.29 -16.43 14.39
N GLN A 143 1.29 -15.69 14.87
CA GLN A 143 0.29 -15.02 14.04
C GLN A 143 0.44 -13.50 14.21
N LYS A 144 -0.08 -12.75 13.23
CA LYS A 144 -0.21 -11.30 13.30
C LYS A 144 -0.98 -10.87 14.56
N MET A 145 -0.51 -9.82 15.23
CA MET A 145 -1.17 -9.31 16.44
C MET A 145 -2.46 -8.55 16.08
N LYS A 146 -3.54 -8.76 16.83
CA LYS A 146 -4.85 -8.13 16.57
C LYS A 146 -4.81 -6.61 16.79
N GLU A 147 -3.98 -6.16 17.71
CA GLU A 147 -3.78 -4.76 18.09
C GLU A 147 -3.07 -3.94 17.00
N GLY A 148 -2.45 -4.59 16.01
CA GLY A 148 -1.67 -3.93 14.96
C GLY A 148 -2.43 -2.83 14.21
N LYS A 149 -3.71 -3.07 13.90
CA LYS A 149 -4.55 -2.08 13.22
C LYS A 149 -4.69 -0.76 13.99
N ASP A 150 -4.81 -0.84 15.31
CA ASP A 150 -4.94 0.34 16.16
C ASP A 150 -3.59 1.05 16.34
N LEU A 151 -2.49 0.31 16.37
CA LEU A 151 -1.13 0.86 16.42
C LEU A 151 -0.77 1.60 15.12
N ILE A 152 -1.01 0.97 13.96
CA ILE A 152 -0.85 1.61 12.64
C ILE A 152 -1.68 2.89 12.57
N ARG A 153 -2.97 2.82 12.94
CA ARG A 153 -3.81 4.02 12.94
C ARG A 153 -3.28 5.12 13.87
N TYR A 154 -2.66 4.75 14.98
CA TYR A 154 -2.17 5.70 15.97
C TYR A 154 -0.88 6.40 15.54
N PHE A 155 0.10 5.65 14.99
CA PHE A 155 1.44 6.16 14.66
C PHE A 155 1.65 6.50 13.18
N CYS A 156 1.01 5.77 12.26
CA CYS A 156 1.26 5.87 10.81
C CYS A 156 0.34 6.86 10.08
N VAL A 157 -0.71 7.37 10.74
CA VAL A 157 -1.75 8.21 10.13
C VAL A 157 -1.89 9.53 10.91
N PRO A 158 -2.13 10.67 10.24
CA PRO A 158 -2.46 11.93 10.90
C PRO A 158 -3.63 11.76 11.87
N CYS A 159 -3.54 12.39 13.04
CA CYS A 159 -4.60 12.39 14.03
C CYS A 159 -5.39 13.70 14.00
N LYS A 160 -6.69 13.65 14.31
CA LYS A 160 -7.50 14.86 14.41
C LYS A 160 -7.10 15.63 15.67
N PRO A 161 -6.94 16.97 15.62
CA PRO A 161 -6.69 17.77 16.81
C PRO A 161 -7.91 17.73 17.72
N THR A 162 -7.68 17.42 18.99
CA THR A 162 -8.71 17.35 20.04
C THR A 162 -8.19 17.97 21.32
N LYS A 163 -9.08 18.28 22.27
CA LYS A 163 -8.65 18.75 23.60
C LYS A 163 -7.82 17.70 24.34
N THR A 164 -8.18 16.42 24.22
CA THR A 164 -7.54 15.32 24.96
C THR A 164 -6.15 14.98 24.44
N ASN A 165 -5.88 15.13 23.14
CA ASN A 165 -4.55 14.96 22.57
C ASN A 165 -3.73 16.26 22.50
N GLY A 166 -4.18 17.35 23.14
CA GLY A 166 -3.46 18.63 23.17
C GLY A 166 -3.39 19.35 21.82
N GLY A 167 -4.35 19.13 20.92
CA GLY A 167 -4.39 19.75 19.60
C GLY A 167 -3.40 19.18 18.59
N ARG A 168 -2.77 18.04 18.89
CA ARG A 168 -1.83 17.38 17.99
C ARG A 168 -2.49 16.93 16.69
N THR A 169 -1.72 17.00 15.61
CA THR A 169 -2.08 16.49 14.27
C THR A 169 -1.34 15.20 13.91
N ARG A 170 -0.40 14.76 14.75
CA ARG A 170 0.35 13.50 14.63
C ARG A 170 0.69 12.96 16.02
N ASN A 171 0.70 11.63 16.18
CA ASN A 171 1.24 11.01 17.39
C ASN A 171 2.67 10.53 17.14
N LEU A 172 3.56 10.80 18.09
CA LEU A 172 4.98 10.44 18.07
C LEU A 172 5.22 9.36 19.14
N PRO A 173 6.35 8.62 19.09
CA PRO A 173 6.69 7.61 20.08
C PRO A 173 6.54 8.09 21.53
N GLN A 174 7.05 9.28 21.83
CA GLN A 174 6.97 9.91 23.16
C GLN A 174 5.55 10.17 23.67
N HIS A 175 4.54 10.17 22.80
CA HIS A 175 3.15 10.40 23.18
C HIS A 175 2.46 9.15 23.73
N ALA A 176 3.01 7.95 23.48
CA ALA A 176 2.52 6.70 24.05
C ALA A 176 3.64 5.63 24.04
N PRO A 177 4.63 5.73 24.95
CA PRO A 177 5.79 4.84 24.97
C PRO A 177 5.44 3.35 25.06
N ASP A 178 4.42 2.99 25.86
CA ASP A 178 3.99 1.59 26.00
C ASP A 178 3.41 1.04 24.68
N LYS A 179 2.63 1.86 23.96
CA LYS A 179 2.13 1.51 22.63
C LYS A 179 3.26 1.43 21.62
N TRP A 180 4.27 2.29 21.74
CA TRP A 180 5.45 2.26 20.88
C TRP A 180 6.25 0.97 21.06
N SER A 181 6.47 0.54 22.32
CA SER A 181 7.08 -0.75 22.62
C SER A 181 6.30 -1.91 22.00
N THR A 182 4.97 -1.89 22.11
CA THR A 182 4.11 -2.91 21.50
C THR A 182 4.21 -2.88 19.97
N PHE A 183 4.34 -1.69 19.37
CA PHE A 183 4.45 -1.53 17.93
C PHE A 183 5.76 -2.09 17.36
N LYS A 184 6.87 -1.99 18.11
CA LYS A 184 8.12 -2.68 17.77
C LYS A 184 7.97 -4.18 17.76
N SER A 185 7.34 -4.75 18.79
CA SER A 185 7.06 -6.19 18.84
C SER A 185 6.11 -6.63 17.73
N TYR A 186 5.19 -5.77 17.30
CA TYR A 186 4.32 -6.02 16.16
C TYR A 186 5.10 -6.09 14.83
N ASN A 187 5.98 -5.12 14.55
CA ASN A 187 6.83 -5.14 13.35
C ASN A 187 7.76 -6.37 13.34
N GLU A 188 8.38 -6.71 14.48
CA GLU A 188 9.16 -7.96 14.62
C GLU A 188 8.30 -9.19 14.28
N ARG A 189 7.06 -9.23 14.80
CA ARG A 189 6.14 -10.35 14.62
C ARG A 189 5.72 -10.54 13.17
N ASP A 190 5.49 -9.46 12.43
CA ASP A 190 5.08 -9.54 11.02
C ASP A 190 6.23 -10.12 10.17
N VAL A 191 7.50 -9.76 10.42
CA VAL A 191 8.66 -10.40 9.78
C VAL A 191 8.74 -11.90 10.13
N VAL A 192 8.62 -12.27 11.41
CA VAL A 192 8.64 -13.69 11.82
C VAL A 192 7.51 -14.49 11.15
N THR A 193 6.33 -13.89 11.03
CA THR A 193 5.18 -14.54 10.39
C THR A 193 5.42 -14.73 8.89
N GLU A 194 5.94 -13.72 8.20
CA GLU A 194 6.31 -13.77 6.79
C GLU A 194 7.36 -14.84 6.50
N MET A 195 8.43 -14.90 7.29
CA MET A 195 9.43 -15.96 7.23
C MET A 195 8.82 -17.36 7.46
N GLY A 196 7.87 -17.47 8.41
CA GLY A 196 7.14 -18.71 8.67
C GLY A 196 6.29 -19.17 7.48
N ILE A 197 5.67 -18.24 6.76
CA ILE A 197 4.95 -18.53 5.51
C ILE A 197 5.93 -19.04 4.46
N LYS A 198 7.03 -18.31 4.23
CA LYS A 198 8.07 -18.71 3.27
C LYS A 198 8.59 -20.11 3.56
N GLU A 199 8.89 -20.42 4.82
CA GLU A 199 9.36 -21.74 5.25
C GLU A 199 8.31 -22.84 5.00
N LYS A 200 7.00 -22.55 5.17
CA LYS A 200 5.97 -23.53 4.82
C LYS A 200 5.83 -23.74 3.31
N LEU A 201 6.03 -22.68 2.53
CA LEU A 201 5.82 -22.69 1.09
C LEU A 201 7.06 -23.13 0.29
N HIS A 202 8.26 -23.21 0.88
CA HIS A 202 9.51 -23.51 0.16
C HIS A 202 9.46 -24.81 -0.68
N LYS A 203 8.62 -25.78 -0.28
CA LYS A 203 8.44 -27.06 -1.00
C LYS A 203 7.60 -26.93 -2.28
N PHE A 204 6.95 -25.78 -2.48
CA PHE A 204 6.07 -25.47 -3.60
C PHE A 204 6.52 -24.16 -4.25
N PRO A 205 7.73 -24.11 -4.83
CA PRO A 205 8.29 -22.88 -5.37
C PRO A 205 7.41 -22.28 -6.46
N VAL A 206 7.29 -20.95 -6.44
CA VAL A 206 6.72 -20.20 -7.56
C VAL A 206 7.66 -20.36 -8.76
N PRO A 207 7.16 -20.77 -9.94
CA PRO A 207 7.96 -20.88 -11.14
C PRO A 207 8.61 -19.56 -11.55
N ASP A 208 9.81 -19.61 -12.15
CA ASP A 208 10.58 -18.43 -12.50
C ASP A 208 9.83 -17.45 -13.42
N PHE A 209 9.03 -17.96 -14.37
CA PHE A 209 8.27 -17.10 -15.30
C PHE A 209 7.23 -16.23 -14.58
N ILE A 210 6.70 -16.65 -13.42
CA ILE A 210 5.79 -15.84 -12.61
C ILE A 210 6.55 -14.69 -11.93
N TRP A 211 7.81 -14.93 -11.53
CA TRP A 211 8.66 -13.85 -11.02
C TRP A 211 9.00 -12.85 -12.12
N ASP A 212 9.24 -13.31 -13.35
CA ASP A 212 9.45 -12.43 -14.50
C ASP A 212 8.22 -11.55 -14.78
N GLU A 213 7.01 -12.12 -14.71
CA GLU A 213 5.74 -11.38 -14.80
C GLU A 213 5.60 -10.36 -13.67
N TYR A 214 5.92 -10.74 -12.42
CA TYR A 214 5.94 -9.82 -11.29
C TYR A 214 6.91 -8.66 -11.53
N HIS A 215 8.14 -8.92 -11.99
CA HIS A 215 9.12 -7.86 -12.26
C HIS A 215 8.64 -6.93 -13.37
N LEU A 216 7.98 -7.46 -14.41
CA LEU A 216 7.42 -6.65 -15.49
C LEU A 216 6.30 -5.75 -14.98
N ASP A 217 5.39 -6.28 -14.16
CA ASP A 217 4.34 -5.50 -13.49
C ASP A 217 4.94 -4.36 -12.65
N GLN A 218 5.98 -4.64 -11.86
CA GLN A 218 6.66 -3.60 -11.07
C GLN A 218 7.25 -2.50 -11.96
N GLN A 219 7.88 -2.85 -13.09
CA GLN A 219 8.43 -1.88 -14.02
C GLN A 219 7.35 -1.03 -14.72
N ILE A 220 6.20 -1.62 -15.04
CA ILE A 220 5.06 -0.90 -15.60
C ILE A 220 4.53 0.11 -14.58
N ASN A 221 4.35 -0.31 -13.33
CA ASN A 221 3.85 0.54 -12.25
C ASN A 221 4.83 1.66 -11.88
N ASP A 222 6.13 1.36 -11.80
CA ASP A 222 7.19 2.36 -11.58
C ASP A 222 7.25 3.39 -12.71
N ARG A 223 6.99 2.96 -13.95
CA ARG A 223 6.99 3.85 -15.11
C ARG A 223 5.75 4.76 -15.11
N GLY A 224 4.59 4.18 -14.81
CA GLY A 224 3.30 4.87 -14.87
C GLY A 224 2.87 5.22 -16.28
N ILE A 225 1.83 6.06 -16.38
CA ILE A 225 1.30 6.58 -17.64
C ILE A 225 1.28 8.11 -17.60
N LEU A 226 1.67 8.73 -18.72
CA LEU A 226 1.54 10.17 -18.87
C LEU A 226 0.09 10.52 -19.21
N VAL A 227 -0.47 11.47 -18.47
CA VAL A 227 -1.85 11.92 -18.62
C VAL A 227 -1.89 13.38 -19.02
N ASP A 228 -2.63 13.69 -20.09
CA ASP A 228 -2.89 15.08 -20.48
C ASP A 228 -3.87 15.72 -19.48
N MET A 229 -3.31 16.49 -18.55
CA MET A 229 -4.10 17.16 -17.51
C MET A 229 -5.01 18.27 -18.05
N GLN A 230 -4.74 18.82 -19.24
CA GLN A 230 -5.65 19.77 -19.87
C GLN A 230 -6.90 19.06 -20.39
N LEU A 231 -6.71 17.90 -21.02
CA LEU A 231 -7.83 17.03 -21.43
C LEU A 231 -8.67 16.61 -20.22
N VAL A 232 -8.04 16.15 -19.14
CA VAL A 232 -8.74 15.75 -17.90
C VAL A 232 -9.57 16.89 -17.32
N LYS A 233 -8.99 18.08 -17.15
CA LYS A 233 -9.71 19.26 -16.62
C LYS A 233 -10.89 19.65 -17.49
N ASN A 234 -10.71 19.65 -18.81
CA ASN A 234 -11.78 19.96 -19.75
C ASN A 234 -12.89 18.90 -19.72
N ALA A 235 -12.54 17.62 -19.60
CA ALA A 235 -13.51 16.54 -19.48
C ALA A 235 -14.34 16.65 -18.19
N ILE A 236 -13.71 16.97 -17.06
CA ILE A 236 -14.40 17.23 -15.78
C ILE A 236 -15.37 18.40 -15.92
N ALA A 237 -14.91 19.53 -16.46
CA ALA A 237 -15.76 20.70 -16.66
C ALA A 237 -16.94 20.43 -17.61
N PHE A 238 -16.71 19.63 -18.66
CA PHE A 238 -17.76 19.21 -19.58
C PHE A 238 -18.79 18.29 -18.90
N ASP A 239 -18.35 17.34 -18.09
CA ASP A 239 -19.21 16.44 -17.31
C ASP A 239 -20.07 17.22 -16.30
N GLU A 240 -19.48 18.18 -15.56
CA GLU A 240 -20.21 19.03 -14.62
C GLU A 240 -21.30 19.86 -15.29
N ARG A 241 -20.98 20.49 -16.43
CA ARG A 241 -21.97 21.23 -17.22
C ARG A 241 -23.08 20.31 -17.73
N SER A 242 -22.72 19.17 -18.32
CA SER A 242 -23.69 18.22 -18.87
C SER A 242 -24.61 17.65 -17.77
N LYS A 243 -24.06 17.34 -16.59
CA LYS A 243 -24.86 16.90 -15.42
C LYS A 243 -25.84 17.95 -14.97
N THR A 244 -25.44 19.23 -14.99
CA THR A 244 -26.33 20.35 -14.65
C THR A 244 -27.44 20.47 -15.68
N ASP A 245 -27.08 20.57 -16.96
CA ASP A 245 -28.04 20.72 -18.08
C ASP A 245 -29.05 19.56 -18.12
N ILE A 246 -28.59 18.31 -17.95
CA ILE A 246 -29.45 17.13 -17.94
C ILE A 246 -30.32 17.09 -16.67
N SER A 247 -29.77 17.47 -15.51
CA SER A 247 -30.55 17.51 -14.27
C SER A 247 -31.67 18.53 -14.35
N ASP A 248 -31.42 19.69 -14.94
CA ASP A 248 -32.44 20.73 -15.10
C ASP A 248 -33.51 20.30 -16.12
N GLN A 249 -33.11 19.72 -17.27
CA GLN A 249 -34.07 19.12 -18.20
C GLN A 249 -34.93 18.03 -17.55
N MET A 250 -34.33 17.18 -16.70
CA MET A 250 -35.08 16.15 -15.97
C MET A 250 -36.07 16.78 -14.99
N LYS A 251 -35.71 17.86 -14.29
CA LYS A 251 -36.64 18.58 -13.41
C LYS A 251 -37.80 19.16 -14.22
N ASP A 252 -37.50 19.83 -15.33
CA ASP A 252 -38.51 20.46 -16.18
C ASP A 252 -39.48 19.44 -16.80
N MET A 253 -39.01 18.22 -17.11
CA MET A 253 -39.85 17.17 -17.69
C MET A 253 -40.67 16.39 -16.65
N THR A 254 -40.22 16.35 -15.39
CA THR A 254 -40.82 15.48 -14.36
C THR A 254 -41.47 16.24 -13.20
N ASP A 255 -41.24 17.56 -13.12
CA ASP A 255 -41.60 18.42 -11.99
C ASP A 255 -41.05 17.93 -10.62
N LEU A 256 -40.06 17.03 -10.62
CA LEU A 256 -39.45 16.51 -9.41
C LEU A 256 -38.37 17.46 -8.89
N GLU A 257 -38.38 17.74 -7.58
CA GLU A 257 -37.31 18.53 -6.95
C GLU A 257 -35.93 17.87 -7.08
N ASN A 258 -35.87 16.53 -6.99
CA ASN A 258 -34.65 15.76 -7.15
C ASN A 258 -34.86 14.52 -8.04
N PRO A 259 -34.67 14.65 -9.36
CA PRO A 259 -34.78 13.54 -10.30
C PRO A 259 -33.79 12.40 -10.06
N ASN A 260 -32.70 12.63 -9.32
CA ASN A 260 -31.74 11.58 -8.93
C ASN A 260 -32.23 10.73 -7.76
N SER A 261 -33.32 11.11 -7.09
CA SER A 261 -33.92 10.30 -6.04
C SER A 261 -34.65 9.11 -6.65
N VAL A 262 -34.12 7.91 -6.40
CA VAL A 262 -34.74 6.65 -6.84
C VAL A 262 -36.20 6.55 -6.40
N VAL A 263 -36.53 7.06 -5.20
CA VAL A 263 -37.90 7.01 -4.69
C VAL A 263 -38.82 7.96 -5.46
N GLN A 264 -38.39 9.21 -5.68
CA GLN A 264 -39.19 10.20 -6.40
C GLN A 264 -39.40 9.80 -7.86
N MET A 265 -38.33 9.34 -8.53
CA MET A 265 -38.39 8.91 -9.92
C MET A 265 -39.30 7.69 -10.10
N LYS A 266 -39.29 6.73 -9.16
CA LYS A 266 -40.19 5.57 -9.21
C LYS A 266 -41.66 5.96 -9.05
N ALA A 267 -41.96 6.90 -8.15
CA ALA A 267 -43.32 7.39 -7.98
C ALA A 267 -43.83 8.06 -9.26
N TRP A 268 -43.03 8.98 -9.82
CA TRP A 268 -43.36 9.66 -11.07
C TRP A 268 -43.56 8.68 -12.24
N LEU A 269 -42.68 7.70 -12.44
CA LEU A 269 -42.83 6.68 -13.48
C LEU A 269 -44.13 5.88 -13.31
N SER A 270 -44.50 5.53 -12.07
CA SER A 270 -45.74 4.83 -11.78
C SER A 270 -46.98 5.65 -12.14
N GLU A 271 -46.94 6.98 -11.91
CA GLU A 271 -48.02 7.90 -12.32
C GLU A 271 -48.15 7.99 -13.84
N GLN A 272 -47.04 7.86 -14.57
CA GLN A 272 -47.02 7.74 -16.04
C GLN A 272 -47.39 6.34 -16.56
N GLY A 273 -47.79 5.40 -15.67
CA GLY A 273 -48.20 4.04 -16.04
C GLY A 273 -47.05 3.07 -16.27
N LEU A 274 -45.82 3.41 -15.85
CA LEU A 274 -44.63 2.57 -15.97
C LEU A 274 -44.22 2.00 -14.60
N GLU A 275 -44.25 0.67 -14.48
CA GLU A 275 -43.83 0.00 -13.25
C GLU A 275 -42.31 -0.17 -13.20
N ALA A 276 -41.67 0.53 -12.26
CA ALA A 276 -40.22 0.48 -12.07
C ALA A 276 -39.79 -0.69 -11.17
N ILE A 277 -39.52 -1.84 -11.76
CA ILE A 277 -38.98 -3.00 -11.04
C ILE A 277 -37.55 -2.76 -10.55
N LYS A 278 -37.21 -3.34 -9.40
CA LYS A 278 -35.81 -3.41 -8.95
C LYS A 278 -35.08 -4.37 -9.88
N SER A 279 -34.03 -3.92 -10.57
CA SER A 279 -33.21 -4.83 -11.36
C SER A 279 -32.68 -5.96 -10.47
N GLN A 280 -33.05 -7.21 -10.75
CA GLN A 280 -32.43 -8.40 -10.15
C GLN A 280 -31.04 -8.67 -10.73
N TYR A 281 -30.72 -8.03 -11.87
CA TYR A 281 -29.40 -8.06 -12.47
C TYR A 281 -28.62 -6.84 -11.98
N ARG A 282 -27.66 -7.07 -11.08
CA ARG A 282 -26.50 -6.17 -11.04
C ARG A 282 -25.87 -6.28 -12.42
N ILE A 283 -25.95 -5.24 -13.24
CA ILE A 283 -24.96 -5.06 -14.31
C ILE A 283 -23.64 -5.02 -13.54
N PRO A 284 -22.75 -6.01 -13.70
CA PRO A 284 -21.44 -5.90 -13.09
C PRO A 284 -20.84 -4.64 -13.71
N VAL A 285 -20.65 -3.62 -12.88
CA VAL A 285 -19.72 -2.55 -13.23
C VAL A 285 -18.39 -3.28 -13.28
N VAL A 286 -17.98 -3.66 -14.49
CA VAL A 286 -16.62 -4.12 -14.74
C VAL A 286 -15.78 -2.88 -14.55
N GLY A 287 -15.33 -2.67 -13.30
CA GLY A 287 -14.31 -1.70 -13.01
C GLY A 287 -13.09 -2.10 -13.83
N CYS A 288 -12.79 -1.30 -14.85
CA CYS A 288 -11.46 -1.30 -15.45
C CYS A 288 -10.46 -0.73 -14.45
#